data_AF-A0A4Q5TZC7-F1
#
_entry.id   AF-A0A4Q5TZC7-F1
#
_cell.length_a   1.000
_cell.length_b   1.000
_cell.length_c   1.000
_cell.angle_alpha   90.00
_cell.angle_beta   90.00
_cell.angle_gamma   90.00
#
_symmetry.space_group_name_H-M   'P 1'
#
loop_
_entity.id
_entity.type
_entity.pdbx_description
1 polymer ?
#
loop_
_entity_poly.entity_id
_entity_poly.type
_entity_poly.pdbx_seq_one_letter_code
_entity_poly.pdbx_strand_id
1 'polypeptide(L)'
;MTKKDRYEFVIHYFQQHVPEAETELIYDNPYQLLVAVILSAQCTDKRVNLTTPAIFGKFPDVESLSHSSEAELFPYIRSISYPNNKTKH
;
A
#
# COMPACT_ATOMS: atom_id res chain seq x y z
N MET A 1 -32.20 19.66 0.42
CA MET A 1 -31.20 19.00 -0.45
C MET A 1 -31.59 17.55 -0.62
N THR A 2 -31.63 17.08 -1.86
CA THR A 2 -31.78 15.66 -2.18
C THR A 2 -30.49 14.89 -1.87
N LYS A 3 -30.53 13.56 -1.94
CA LYS A 3 -29.32 12.72 -1.82
C LYS A 3 -28.30 13.05 -2.93
N LYS A 4 -28.77 13.36 -4.14
CA LYS A 4 -27.94 13.76 -5.28
C LYS A 4 -27.22 15.08 -5.01
N ASP A 5 -27.96 16.10 -4.56
CA ASP A 5 -27.39 17.42 -4.24
C ASP A 5 -26.29 17.33 -3.18
N ARG A 6 -26.44 16.42 -2.20
CA ARG A 6 -25.44 16.19 -1.15
C ARG A 6 -24.16 15.57 -1.69
N TYR A 7 -24.25 14.61 -2.61
CA TYR A 7 -23.06 14.01 -3.23
C TYR A 7 -22.33 15.02 -4.11
N GLU A 8 -23.07 15.78 -4.93
CA GLU A 8 -22.50 16.81 -5.79
C GLU A 8 -21.77 17.87 -4.97
N PHE A 9 -22.37 18.34 -3.87
CA PHE A 9 -21.73 19.28 -2.95
C PHE A 9 -20.43 18.74 -2.35
N VAL A 10 -20.42 17.50 -1.84
CA VAL A 10 -19.24 16.91 -1.18
C VAL A 10 -18.11 16.67 -2.19
N ILE A 11 -18.43 16.11 -3.36
CA ILE A 11 -17.43 15.85 -4.41
C ILE A 11 -16.84 17.17 -4.90
N HIS A 12 -17.68 18.18 -5.16
CA HIS A 12 -17.22 19.50 -5.60
C HIS A 12 -16.29 20.14 -4.56
N TYR A 13 -16.62 20.06 -3.28
CA TYR A 13 -15.75 20.56 -2.21
C TYR A 13 -14.35 19.94 -2.29
N PHE A 14 -14.23 18.62 -2.37
CA PHE A 14 -12.92 17.95 -2.44
C PHE A 14 -12.19 18.23 -3.75
N GLN A 15 -12.89 18.31 -4.88
CA GLN A 15 -12.26 18.70 -6.16
C GLN A 15 -11.61 20.09 -6.10
N GLN A 16 -12.14 21.02 -5.31
CA GLN A 16 -11.59 22.36 -5.15
C GLN A 16 -10.47 22.43 -4.09
N HIS A 17 -10.61 21.69 -2.98
CA HIS A 17 -9.71 21.82 -1.83
C HIS A 17 -8.60 20.76 -1.78
N VAL A 18 -8.74 19.67 -2.53
CA VAL A 18 -7.77 18.58 -2.68
C VAL A 18 -7.70 18.19 -4.18
N PRO A 19 -7.21 19.10 -5.04
CA PRO A 19 -7.30 18.93 -6.50
C PRO A 19 -6.44 17.77 -7.05
N GLU A 20 -5.36 17.43 -6.36
CA GLU A 20 -4.40 16.39 -6.74
C GLU A 20 -4.35 15.32 -5.65
N ALA A 21 -5.43 14.55 -5.50
CA ALA A 21 -5.49 13.45 -4.55
C ALA A 21 -4.70 12.24 -5.10
N GLU A 22 -3.62 11.86 -4.41
CA GLU A 22 -2.78 10.70 -4.73
C GLU A 22 -2.71 9.72 -3.56
N THR A 23 -2.14 8.54 -3.79
CA THR A 23 -1.86 7.59 -2.71
C THR A 23 -0.70 8.10 -1.85
N GLU A 24 -0.75 7.86 -0.54
CA GLU A 24 0.39 8.15 0.35
C GLU A 24 1.44 7.02 0.35
N LEU A 25 1.17 5.90 -0.32
CA LEU A 25 2.13 4.81 -0.47
C LEU A 25 3.31 5.26 -1.36
N ILE A 26 4.53 5.03 -0.90
CA ILE A 26 5.75 5.35 -1.64
C ILE A 26 6.15 4.16 -2.51
N TYR A 27 6.28 4.40 -3.82
CA TYR A 27 6.66 3.41 -4.81
C TYR A 27 7.28 4.07 -6.05
N ASP A 28 8.14 3.33 -6.76
CA ASP A 28 8.77 3.79 -8.01
C ASP A 28 8.20 3.12 -9.25
N ASN A 29 7.48 2.00 -9.08
CA ASN A 29 6.97 1.19 -10.20
C ASN A 29 5.73 0.36 -9.80
N PRO A 30 5.01 -0.23 -10.78
CA PRO A 30 3.79 -1.00 -10.50
C PRO A 30 3.97 -2.22 -9.59
N TYR A 31 5.14 -2.87 -9.61
CA TYR A 31 5.44 -3.99 -8.71
C TYR A 31 5.48 -3.51 -7.25
N GLN A 32 6.22 -2.43 -7.00
CA GLN A 32 6.31 -1.85 -5.66
C GLN A 32 4.94 -1.39 -5.16
N LEU A 33 4.12 -0.75 -6.02
CA LEU A 33 2.77 -0.34 -5.65
C LEU A 33 1.88 -1.55 -5.31
N LEU A 34 1.92 -2.62 -6.10
CA LEU A 34 1.15 -3.83 -5.84
C LEU A 34 1.48 -4.42 -4.47
N VAL A 35 2.77 -4.58 -4.16
CA VAL A 35 3.21 -5.08 -2.87
C VAL A 35 2.78 -4.13 -1.75
N ALA A 36 2.98 -2.83 -1.90
CA ALA A 36 2.59 -1.84 -0.90
C ALA A 36 1.08 -1.87 -0.61
N VAL A 37 0.23 -2.03 -1.63
CA VAL A 37 -1.23 -2.16 -1.49
C VAL A 37 -1.64 -3.45 -0.78
N ILE A 38 -0.98 -4.58 -1.09
CA ILE A 38 -1.21 -5.84 -0.34
C ILE A 38 -0.86 -5.65 1.14
N LEU A 39 0.26 -4.98 1.42
CA LEU A 39 0.71 -4.72 2.79
C LEU A 39 -0.16 -3.68 3.51
N SER A 40 -0.82 -2.75 2.80
CA SER A 40 -1.66 -1.71 3.40
C SER A 40 -2.99 -2.22 3.95
N ALA A 41 -3.43 -3.43 3.57
CA ALA A 41 -4.67 -4.00 4.10
C ALA A 41 -4.67 -4.01 5.65
N GLN A 42 -5.56 -3.22 6.26
CA GLN A 42 -5.65 -3.00 7.70
C GLN A 42 -4.34 -2.50 8.35
N CYS A 43 -3.53 -1.76 7.62
CA CYS A 43 -2.29 -1.13 8.06
C CYS A 43 -2.26 0.33 7.61
N THR A 44 -1.49 1.19 8.28
CA THR A 44 -1.37 2.60 7.85
C THR A 44 -0.29 2.74 6.78
N ASP A 45 -0.50 3.64 5.82
CA ASP A 45 0.48 3.92 4.75
C ASP A 45 1.84 4.30 5.34
N LYS A 46 1.86 5.08 6.44
CA LYS A 46 3.09 5.37 7.21
C LYS A 46 3.86 4.10 7.62
N ARG A 47 3.17 3.06 8.11
CA ARG A 47 3.81 1.81 8.52
C ARG A 47 4.31 1.02 7.31
N VAL A 48 3.53 0.99 6.23
CA VAL A 48 3.92 0.36 4.97
C VAL A 48 5.20 1.02 4.42
N ASN A 49 5.23 2.34 4.33
CA ASN A 49 6.36 3.12 3.83
C ASN A 49 7.64 2.99 4.67
N LEU A 50 7.52 2.71 5.97
CA LEU A 50 8.68 2.39 6.82
C LEU A 50 9.24 0.98 6.56
N THR A 51 8.44 0.09 5.97
CA THR A 51 8.73 -1.34 5.83
C THR A 51 9.20 -1.68 4.41
N THR A 52 8.55 -1.12 3.40
CA THR A 52 8.78 -1.44 1.99
C THR A 52 10.21 -1.18 1.47
N PRO A 53 10.98 -0.16 1.92
CA PRO A 53 12.34 0.04 1.42
C PRO A 53 13.26 -1.16 1.63
N ALA A 54 13.14 -1.86 2.76
CA ALA A 54 13.94 -3.05 3.05
C ALA A 54 13.53 -4.25 2.18
N ILE A 55 12.24 -4.36 1.87
CA ILE A 55 11.72 -5.40 0.96
C ILE A 55 12.25 -5.15 -0.44
N PHE A 56 12.10 -3.94 -0.97
CA PHE A 56 12.53 -3.62 -2.34
C PHE A 56 14.04 -3.61 -2.52
N GLY A 57 14.80 -3.33 -1.45
CA GLY A 57 16.25 -3.51 -1.48
C GLY A 57 16.68 -4.98 -1.56
N LYS A 58 15.91 -5.89 -0.94
CA LYS A 58 16.20 -7.33 -0.94
C LYS A 58 15.62 -8.05 -2.17
N PHE A 59 14.43 -7.65 -2.59
CA PHE A 59 13.67 -8.19 -3.70
C PHE A 59 13.34 -7.03 -4.67
N PRO A 60 14.27 -6.68 -5.58
CA PRO A 60 14.11 -5.52 -6.44
C PRO A 60 13.05 -5.69 -7.54
N ASP A 61 12.61 -6.92 -7.79
CA ASP A 61 11.68 -7.28 -8.85
C ASP A 61 10.69 -8.38 -8.43
N VAL A 62 9.71 -8.63 -9.29
CA VAL A 62 8.67 -9.64 -9.06
C VAL A 62 9.27 -11.05 -8.94
N GLU A 63 10.28 -11.37 -9.75
CA GLU A 63 10.88 -12.70 -9.81
C GLU A 63 11.58 -13.05 -8.50
N SER A 64 12.43 -12.15 -8.00
CA SER A 64 13.13 -12.32 -6.73
C SER A 64 12.18 -12.46 -5.54
N LEU A 65 11.09 -11.67 -5.48
CA LEU A 65 10.08 -11.83 -4.43
C LEU A 65 9.32 -13.14 -4.56
N SER A 66 8.95 -13.56 -5.78
CA SER A 66 8.17 -14.79 -6.02
C SER A 66 8.92 -16.07 -5.66
N HIS A 67 10.26 -16.05 -5.68
CA HIS A 67 11.09 -17.17 -5.27
C HIS A 67 11.43 -17.14 -3.77
N SER A 68 11.05 -16.10 -3.04
CA SER A 68 11.27 -16.01 -1.59
C SER A 68 10.38 -17.00 -0.83
N SER A 69 10.83 -17.37 0.36
CA SER A 69 10.00 -18.17 1.27
C SER A 69 9.28 -17.29 2.28
N GLU A 70 8.16 -17.77 2.83
CA GLU A 70 7.46 -17.09 3.93
C GLU A 70 8.43 -16.76 5.08
N ALA A 71 9.32 -17.70 5.43
CA ALA A 71 10.31 -17.53 6.48
C ALA A 71 11.36 -16.44 6.16
N GLU A 72 11.67 -16.23 4.89
CA GLU A 72 12.58 -15.17 4.44
C GLU A 72 11.90 -13.80 4.43
N LEU A 73 10.64 -13.72 4.00
CA LEU A 73 9.90 -12.46 3.89
C LEU A 73 9.34 -11.97 5.24
N PHE A 74 8.92 -12.88 6.11
CA PHE A 74 8.28 -12.57 7.39
C PHE A 74 9.07 -11.57 8.25
N PRO A 75 10.40 -11.70 8.43
CA PRO A 75 11.20 -10.77 9.21
C PRO A 75 11.06 -9.31 8.79
N TYR A 76 10.87 -9.04 7.50
CA TYR A 76 10.71 -7.70 6.94
C TYR A 76 9.35 -7.12 7.29
N ILE A 77 8.28 -7.92 7.23
CA ILE A 77 6.91 -7.42 7.42
C ILE A 77 6.34 -7.65 8.83
N ARG A 78 7.16 -8.04 9.82
CA ARG A 78 6.71 -8.27 11.22
C ARG A 78 5.87 -7.16 11.82
N SER A 79 6.11 -5.91 11.39
CA SER A 79 5.38 -4.73 11.90
C SER A 79 4.10 -4.38 11.10
N ILE A 80 3.82 -5.11 10.03
CA ILE A 80 2.60 -5.00 9.22
C ILE A 80 1.50 -5.86 9.86
N SER A 81 0.24 -5.41 9.74
CA SER A 81 -0.93 -6.18 10.21
C SER A 81 -1.10 -7.47 9.42
N TYR A 82 -1.41 -8.58 10.10
CA TYR A 82 -1.59 -9.93 9.54
C TYR A 82 -0.37 -10.45 8.74
N PRO A 83 0.86 -10.39 9.27
CA PRO A 83 2.06 -10.68 8.51
C PRO A 83 2.11 -12.15 8.05
N ASN A 84 1.64 -13.09 8.87
CA ASN A 84 1.58 -14.52 8.52
C ASN A 84 0.70 -14.84 7.30
N ASN A 85 -0.38 -14.09 7.10
CA ASN A 85 -1.25 -14.31 5.94
C ASN A 85 -0.68 -13.60 4.71
N LYS A 86 -0.11 -12.41 4.89
CA LYS A 86 0.48 -11.63 3.80
C LYS A 86 1.76 -12.23 3.24
N THR A 87 2.52 -13.01 4.01
CA THR A 87 3.67 -13.75 3.46
C THR A 87 3.31 -14.92 2.56
N LYS A 88 2.07 -15.42 2.64
CA LYS A 88 1.59 -16.58 1.86
C LYS A 88 1.08 -16.22 0.46
N HIS A 89 0.85 -14.93 0.22
CA HIS A 89 0.31 -14.38 -1.02
C HIS A 89 1.42 -13.74 -1.83
#